data_AF-A0A645I8D2-F1
#
_entry.id   AF-A0A645I8D2-F1
#
_cell.length_a   1.000
_cell.length_b   1.000
_cell.length_c   1.000
_cell.angle_alpha   90.00
_cell.angle_beta   90.00
_cell.angle_gamma   90.00
#
_symmetry.space_group_name_H-M   'P 1'
#
loop_
_entity.id
_entity.type
_entity.pdbx_description
1 polymer ?
#
loop_
_entity_poly.entity_id
_entity_poly.type
_entity_poly.pdbx_seq_one_letter_code
_entity_poly.pdbx_strand_id
1 'polypeptide(L)' 'MRKTVGTEMGVKASGGVRTYEDAVTMIESGATRIGASASIAIVTASKSQSSGY' A
#
# COMPACT_ATOMS: atom_id res chain seq x y z
N MET A 1 0.21 2.75 16.00
CA MET A 1 -1.22 2.38 15.83
C MET A 1 -1.44 0.89 15.99
N ARG A 2 -0.84 0.02 15.15
CA ARG A 2 -0.98 -1.45 15.25
C ARG A 2 -0.77 -1.99 16.68
N LYS A 3 0.32 -1.60 17.35
CA LYS A 3 0.60 -2.01 18.74
C LYS A 3 -0.52 -1.63 19.72
N THR A 4 -1.16 -0.48 19.54
CA THR A 4 -2.19 0.05 20.45
C THR A 4 -3.52 -0.65 20.28
N VAL A 5 -3.92 -0.95 19.03
CA VAL A 5 -5.25 -1.47 18.73
C VAL A 5 -5.31 -3.00 18.66
N GLY A 6 -4.18 -3.69 18.85
CA GLY A 6 -4.11 -5.16 18.77
C GLY A 6 -4.34 -5.69 17.35
N THR A 7 -4.71 -6.96 17.23
CA THR A 7 -4.92 -7.65 15.94
C THR A 7 -6.37 -7.61 15.45
N GLU A 8 -7.33 -7.42 16.34
CA GLU A 8 -8.77 -7.46 16.00
C GLU A 8 -9.23 -6.23 15.21
N MET A 9 -8.60 -5.07 15.44
CA MET A 9 -8.95 -3.84 14.75
C MET A 9 -8.01 -3.55 13.56
N GLY A 10 -8.59 -3.23 12.40
CA GLY A 10 -7.81 -2.83 11.23
C GLY A 10 -7.15 -1.46 11.38
N VAL A 11 -6.00 -1.27 10.71
CA VAL A 11 -5.29 0.01 10.64
C VAL A 11 -5.21 0.46 9.18
N LYS A 12 -5.64 1.68 8.88
CA LYS A 12 -5.52 2.29 7.56
C LYS A 12 -4.30 3.21 7.51
N ALA A 13 -3.36 2.96 6.60
CA ALA A 13 -2.33 3.92 6.24
C ALA A 13 -2.84 4.82 5.11
N SER A 14 -2.72 6.14 5.27
CA SER A 14 -3.13 7.12 4.26
C SER A 14 -2.30 8.39 4.36
N GLY A 15 -2.11 9.06 3.22
CA GLY A 15 -1.24 10.23 3.10
C GLY A 15 0.20 9.83 2.79
N GLY A 16 0.73 10.29 1.67
CA GLY A 16 2.14 10.08 1.30
C GLY A 16 2.50 8.73 0.66
N VAL A 17 1.60 7.74 0.63
CA VAL A 17 1.85 6.44 -0.04
C VAL A 17 1.70 6.59 -1.56
N ARG A 18 2.81 6.55 -2.30
CA ARG A 18 2.83 6.82 -3.75
C ARG A 18 3.38 5.67 -4.58
N THR A 19 4.28 4.86 -4.04
CA THR A 19 4.88 3.74 -4.75
C THR A 19 4.45 2.39 -4.19
N TYR A 20 4.77 1.32 -4.92
CA TYR A 20 4.56 -0.04 -4.45
C TYR A 20 5.35 -0.32 -3.16
N GLU A 21 6.60 0.15 -3.09
CA GLU A 21 7.50 -0.01 -1.95
C GLU A 21 6.96 0.72 -0.70
N ASP A 22 6.42 1.93 -0.87
CA ASP A 22 5.73 2.64 0.20
C ASP A 22 4.56 1.80 0.75
N ALA A 23 3.75 1.24 -0.15
CA ALA A 23 2.58 0.45 0.24
C ALA A 23 2.99 -0.84 0.98
N VAL A 24 4.03 -1.53 0.52
CA VAL A 24 4.60 -2.72 1.18
C VAL A 24 5.12 -2.36 2.58
N THR A 25 5.90 -1.28 2.69
CA THR A 25 6.41 -0.80 3.99
C THR A 25 5.28 -0.52 4.99
N MET A 26 4.18 0.07 4.53
CA MET A 26 3.01 0.32 5.37
C MET A 26 2.31 -0.97 5.82
N ILE A 27 2.26 -1.98 4.96
CA ILE A 27 1.70 -3.30 5.31
C ILE A 27 2.59 -4.00 6.34
N GLU A 28 3.91 -4.01 6.13
CA GLU A 28 4.88 -4.60 7.05
C GLU A 28 4.88 -3.93 8.43
N SER A 29 4.64 -2.62 8.49
CA SER A 29 4.44 -1.89 9.75
C SER A 29 3.06 -2.11 10.41
N GLY A 30 2.19 -2.91 9.78
CA GLY A 30 0.95 -3.42 10.34
C GLY A 30 -0.33 -2.76 9.84
N ALA A 31 -0.29 -1.99 8.75
CA ALA A 31 -1.49 -1.51 8.09
C ALA A 31 -2.23 -2.69 7.41
N THR A 32 -3.55 -2.71 7.55
CA THR A 32 -4.43 -3.70 6.89
C THR A 32 -5.21 -3.09 5.73
N ARG A 33 -5.08 -1.77 5.51
CA ARG A 33 -5.67 -1.06 4.37
C ARG A 33 -4.78 0.11 3.98
N ILE A 34 -4.64 0.32 2.67
CA ILE A 34 -3.95 1.48 2.09
C ILE A 34 -4.96 2.43 1.47
N GLY A 35 -4.89 3.70 1.82
CA GLY A 35 -5.61 4.79 1.17
C GLY A 35 -4.63 5.68 0.41
N ALA A 36 -4.58 5.54 -0.92
CA ALA A 36 -3.68 6.28 -1.79
C ALA A 36 -4.42 6.80 -3.03
N SER A 37 -4.16 8.04 -3.42
CA SER A 37 -4.60 8.60 -4.69
C SER A 37 -3.78 8.08 -5.88
N ALA A 38 -2.56 7.60 -5.63
CA ALA A 38 -1.68 6.98 -6.61
C ALA A 38 -1.94 5.46 -6.78
N SER A 39 -3.16 5.00 -6.48
CA SER A 39 -3.49 3.56 -6.43
C SER A 39 -3.16 2.83 -7.73
N ILE A 40 -3.38 3.44 -8.89
CA ILE A 40 -3.04 2.86 -10.19
C ILE A 40 -1.53 2.61 -10.28
N ALA A 41 -0.69 3.62 -10.02
CA ALA A 41 0.76 3.47 -10.07
C ALA A 41 1.27 2.38 -9.12
N ILE A 42 0.70 2.33 -7.91
CA ILE A 42 1.03 1.31 -6.90
C ILE A 42 0.72 -0.11 -7.42
N VAL A 43 -0.44 -0.34 -8.05
CA VAL A 43 -0.81 -1.69 -8.53
C VAL A 43 -0.22 -2.04 -9.90
N THR A 44 0.22 -1.05 -10.69
CA THR A 44 0.85 -1.27 -12.00
C THR A 44 2.37 -1.29 -11.95
N ALA A 45 3.01 -1.12 -10.79
CA ALA A 45 4.47 -1.08 -10.64
C ALA A 45 5.18 -2.31 -11.26
N SER A 46 4.50 -3.46 -11.33
CA SER A 46 4.99 -4.68 -11.99
C SER A 46 4.53 -4.88 -13.44
N LYS A 47 3.63 -4.03 -13.97
CA LYS A 47 3.09 -4.11 -15.35
C LYS A 47 3.86 -3.29 -16.38
N SER A 48 5.11 -2.90 -16.09
CA SER A 48 6.00 -2.53 -17.18
C SER A 48 6.45 -3.80 -17.90
N GLN A 49 6.03 -3.90 -19.17
CA GLN A 49 6.42 -4.87 -20.21
C GLN A 49 5.39 -5.95 -20.56
N SER A 50 4.34 -5.52 -21.29
CA SER A 50 4.08 -6.15 -22.59
C SER A 50 3.64 -5.06 -23.57
N SER A 51 4.62 -4.41 -24.22
CA SER A 51 4.34 -3.68 -25.46
C SER A 51 4.14 -4.73 -26.54
N GLY A 52 2.90 -5.21 -26.68
CA GLY A 52 2.50 -6.02 -27.82
C GLY A 52 2.37 -5.11 -29.04
N TYR A 53 3.05 -5.49 -30.13
CA TYR A 53 2.96 -4.86 -31.44
C TYR A 53 1.56 -4.95 -32.03
#